data_AF-A0AAW1TMH8-F1
#
_entry.id   AF-A0AAW1TMH8-F1
#
_cell.length_a   1.000
_cell.length_b   1.000
_cell.length_c   1.000
_cell.angle_alpha   90.00
_cell.angle_beta   90.00
_cell.angle_gamma   90.00
#
_symmetry.space_group_name_H-M   'P 1'
#
loop_
_entity.id
_entity.type
_entity.pdbx_description
1 polymer ?
#
loop_
_entity_poly.entity_id
_entity_poly.type
_entity_poly.pdbx_seq_one_letter_code
_entity_poly.pdbx_strand_id
1 'polypeptide(L)'
;MTPTIVDLILNKNVNNSTQSISLPELNSDHNPVVFCLRELPSEKIQKTFFNYKQTDWDKYRSLIDTATNINNNINSIQELEIEVDILTKTLINARNKTTNKIKYELSPDKIPDDIVDLIKSRNKIRKNGKIVKTPQKQ
;
A
#
# COMPACT_ATOMS: atom_id res chain seq x y z
N MET A 1 9.05 46.21 18.30
CA MET A 1 9.07 45.45 17.04
C MET A 1 7.73 44.78 16.87
N THR A 2 7.12 44.87 15.69
CA THR A 2 5.80 44.29 15.40
C THR A 2 5.98 42.82 15.00
N PRO A 3 5.33 41.86 15.66
CA PRO A 3 5.42 40.46 15.25
C PRO A 3 4.87 40.29 13.83
N THR A 4 5.61 39.59 12.97
CA THR A 4 5.24 39.34 11.57
C THR A 4 5.05 37.85 11.37
N ILE A 5 3.95 37.44 10.72
CA ILE A 5 3.70 36.05 10.35
C ILE A 5 4.22 35.85 8.92
N VAL A 6 5.39 35.25 8.79
CA VAL A 6 6.03 34.99 7.48
C VAL A 6 5.89 33.52 7.07
N ASP A 7 5.84 32.62 8.05
CA ASP A 7 5.82 31.18 7.84
C ASP A 7 4.38 30.65 7.83
N LEU A 8 3.98 30.00 6.73
CA LEU A 8 2.61 29.60 6.46
C LEU A 8 2.55 28.17 5.89
N ILE A 9 1.48 27.45 6.22
CA ILE A 9 1.16 26.14 5.65
C ILE A 9 -0.10 26.28 4.82
N LEU A 10 -0.02 25.91 3.54
CA LEU A 10 -1.17 25.88 2.65
C LEU A 10 -1.53 24.43 2.33
N ASN A 11 -2.77 24.06 2.63
CA ASN A 11 -3.33 22.77 2.29
C ASN A 11 -4.53 22.93 1.36
N LYS A 12 -4.67 22.02 0.40
CA LYS A 12 -5.87 21.89 -0.42
C LYS A 12 -6.39 20.47 -0.36
N ASN A 13 -7.64 20.32 0.06
CA ASN A 13 -8.40 19.07 0.08
C ASN A 13 -7.87 17.98 1.04
N VAL A 14 -7.06 18.31 2.04
CA VAL A 14 -6.80 17.37 3.15
C VAL A 14 -7.74 17.69 4.29
N ASN A 15 -8.70 16.80 4.51
CA ASN A 15 -9.73 16.97 5.54
C ASN A 15 -9.27 16.50 6.92
N ASN A 16 -8.21 15.67 6.96
CA ASN A 16 -7.71 15.02 8.16
C ASN A 16 -6.31 15.55 8.53
N SER A 17 -6.22 16.83 8.87
CA SER A 17 -4.99 17.46 9.40
C SER A 17 -5.22 18.06 10.79
N THR A 18 -4.15 18.22 11.56
CA THR A 18 -4.17 19.03 12.78
C THR A 18 -4.10 20.52 12.45
N GLN A 19 -4.50 21.36 13.40
CA GLN A 19 -4.19 22.78 13.37
C GLN A 19 -2.67 22.97 13.35
N SER A 20 -2.19 23.97 12.60
CA SER A 20 -0.79 24.37 12.60
C SER A 20 -0.40 25.01 13.93
N ILE A 21 0.76 24.64 14.45
CA ILE A 21 1.33 25.20 15.68
C ILE A 21 2.73 25.76 15.39
N SER A 22 3.08 26.84 16.07
CA SER A 22 4.44 27.39 16.08
C SER A 22 5.20 26.79 17.26
N LEU A 23 6.39 26.25 17.02
CA LEU A 23 7.25 25.75 18.10
C LEU A 23 8.26 26.84 18.50
N PRO A 24 8.39 27.16 19.80
CA PRO A 24 9.31 28.20 20.26
C PRO A 24 10.74 27.64 20.34
N GLU A 25 11.38 27.48 19.19
CA GLU A 25 12.78 27.04 19.12
C GLU A 25 13.74 28.22 19.12
N LEU A 26 14.77 28.17 19.96
CA LEU A 26 15.73 29.27 20.16
C LEU A 26 16.98 29.16 19.25
N ASN A 27 16.92 28.29 18.25
CA ASN A 27 18.02 28.01 17.32
C ASN A 27 18.00 28.91 16.08
N SER A 28 16.95 29.72 15.90
CA SER A 28 16.75 30.64 14.78
C SER A 28 15.95 31.87 15.24
N ASP A 29 16.02 32.93 14.45
CA ASP A 29 15.16 34.12 14.52
C ASP A 29 13.72 33.87 14.04
N HIS A 30 13.42 32.68 13.52
CA HIS A 30 12.10 32.21 13.15
C HIS A 30 11.69 30.94 13.92
N ASN A 31 10.42 30.88 14.31
CA ASN A 31 9.85 29.69 14.95
C ASN A 31 9.35 28.70 13.87
N PRO A 32 9.72 27.41 13.93
CA PRO A 32 9.17 26.43 13.01
C PRO A 32 7.67 26.27 13.17
N VAL A 33 6.96 26.18 12.03
CA VAL A 33 5.51 25.93 11.98
C VAL A 33 5.28 24.47 11.61
N VAL A 34 4.59 23.74 12.48
CA VAL A 34 4.35 22.29 12.37
C VAL A 34 2.87 22.00 12.26
N PHE A 35 2.53 21.02 11.43
CA PHE A 35 1.21 20.41 11.36
C PHE A 35 1.34 18.91 11.10
N CYS A 36 0.30 18.16 11.42
CA CYS A 36 0.27 16.72 11.25
C CYS A 36 -0.87 16.32 10.30
N LEU A 37 -0.58 15.44 9.35
CA LEU A 37 -1.56 14.77 8.51
C LEU A 37 -1.95 13.46 9.22
N ARG A 38 -3.22 13.34 9.61
CA ARG A 38 -3.73 12.20 10.40
C ARG A 38 -3.95 10.94 9.55
N GLU A 39 -4.05 11.09 8.24
CA GLU A 39 -4.05 9.96 7.30
C GLU A 39 -2.63 9.69 6.83
N LEU A 40 -2.06 8.58 7.31
CA LEU A 40 -0.86 8.00 6.72
C LEU A 40 -1.15 7.70 5.24
N PRO A 41 -0.18 7.89 4.32
CA PRO A 41 -0.32 7.33 2.99
C PRO A 41 -0.65 5.84 3.15
N SER A 42 -1.82 5.43 2.67
CA SER A 42 -2.10 4.01 2.52
C SER A 42 -1.08 3.51 1.52
N GLU A 43 -0.05 2.83 2.01
CA GLU A 43 0.73 1.96 1.16
C GLU A 43 -0.28 1.10 0.43
N LYS A 44 -0.29 1.14 -0.90
CA LYS A 44 -1.04 0.16 -1.69
C LYS A 44 -0.47 -1.20 -1.32
N ILE A 45 -1.06 -1.86 -0.32
CA ILE A 45 -0.66 -3.19 0.09
C ILE A 45 -0.99 -4.08 -1.12
N GLN A 46 0.02 -4.40 -1.92
CA GLN A 46 -0.09 -5.42 -2.96
C GLN A 46 -0.31 -6.74 -2.24
N LYS A 47 -1.58 -7.14 -2.05
CA LYS A 47 -1.89 -8.42 -1.44
C LYS A 47 -1.53 -9.52 -2.44
N THR A 48 -0.57 -10.35 -2.07
CA THR A 48 -0.23 -11.56 -2.82
C THR A 48 -1.06 -12.73 -2.33
N PHE A 49 -1.68 -13.47 -3.24
CA PHE A 49 -2.44 -14.68 -2.91
C PHE A 49 -1.92 -15.87 -3.72
N PHE A 50 -2.10 -17.08 -3.21
CA PHE A 50 -1.82 -18.29 -3.95
C PHE A 50 -2.94 -18.56 -4.96
N ASN A 51 -2.59 -18.75 -6.23
CA ASN A 51 -3.57 -19.08 -7.26
C ASN A 51 -3.75 -20.60 -7.38
N TYR A 52 -4.61 -21.16 -6.53
CA TYR A 52 -4.87 -22.60 -6.51
C TYR A 52 -5.53 -23.15 -7.79
N LYS A 53 -6.11 -22.28 -8.63
CA LYS A 53 -6.66 -22.70 -9.93
C LYS A 53 -5.59 -23.09 -10.94
N GLN A 54 -4.36 -22.59 -10.77
CA GLN A 54 -3.21 -22.85 -11.65
C GLN A 54 -2.17 -23.75 -10.97
N THR A 55 -2.52 -24.36 -9.84
CA THR A 55 -1.63 -25.32 -9.18
C THR A 55 -1.49 -26.57 -10.03
N ASP A 56 -0.25 -27.01 -10.23
CA ASP A 56 0.05 -28.35 -10.77
C ASP A 56 -0.18 -29.39 -9.67
N TRP A 57 -1.39 -29.96 -9.66
CA TRP A 57 -1.82 -30.92 -8.63
C TRP A 57 -1.14 -32.28 -8.75
N ASP A 58 -0.78 -32.71 -9.95
CA ASP A 58 -0.07 -33.97 -10.17
C ASP A 58 1.35 -33.89 -9.60
N LYS A 59 2.05 -32.79 -9.88
CA LYS A 59 3.36 -32.53 -9.28
C LYS A 59 3.27 -32.30 -7.77
N TYR A 60 2.22 -31.64 -7.29
CA TYR A 60 2.01 -31.44 -5.86
C TYR A 60 1.85 -32.77 -5.12
N ARG A 61 1.02 -33.67 -5.67
CA ARG A 61 0.84 -35.03 -5.13
C ARG A 61 2.15 -35.81 -5.16
N SER A 62 2.84 -35.83 -6.30
CA SER A 62 4.13 -36.52 -6.42
C SER A 62 5.16 -36.04 -5.40
N LEU A 63 5.24 -34.72 -5.16
CA LEU A 63 6.15 -34.15 -4.16
C LEU A 63 5.80 -34.53 -2.72
N ILE A 64 4.51 -34.68 -2.41
CA ILE A 64 4.07 -35.16 -1.09
C ILE A 64 4.39 -36.64 -0.96
N ASP A 65 3.98 -37.46 -1.92
CA ASP A 65 4.16 -38.91 -1.87
C ASP A 65 5.65 -39.30 -1.76
N THR A 66 6.54 -38.54 -2.38
CA THR A 66 8.00 -38.76 -2.26
C THR A 66 8.61 -38.24 -0.98
N ALA A 67 8.04 -37.20 -0.37
CA ALA A 67 8.59 -36.57 0.83
C ALA A 67 7.99 -37.11 2.13
N THR A 68 6.79 -37.69 2.08
CA THR A 68 6.09 -38.21 3.25
C THR A 68 6.53 -39.64 3.52
N ASN A 69 7.18 -39.84 4.66
CA ASN A 69 7.39 -41.15 5.25
C ASN A 69 6.58 -41.22 6.56
N ILE A 70 5.63 -42.14 6.65
CA ILE A 70 4.75 -42.25 7.82
C ILE A 70 5.47 -43.08 8.88
N ASN A 71 5.82 -42.43 9.99
CA ASN A 71 6.34 -43.12 11.16
C ASN A 71 5.19 -43.82 11.90
N ASN A 72 5.21 -45.15 11.92
CA ASN A 72 4.18 -45.96 12.57
C ASN A 72 4.40 -46.14 14.08
N ASN A 73 5.52 -45.66 14.63
CA ASN A 73 5.91 -45.85 16.02
C ASN A 73 6.01 -44.51 16.75
N ILE A 74 4.85 -43.89 16.98
CA ILE A 74 4.73 -42.66 17.77
C ILE A 74 4.28 -43.05 19.18
N ASN A 75 5.18 -42.95 20.15
CA ASN A 75 4.94 -43.43 21.51
C ASN A 75 4.84 -42.30 22.54
N SER A 76 5.05 -41.04 22.12
CA SER A 76 4.92 -39.86 22.97
C SER A 76 4.20 -38.71 22.26
N ILE A 77 3.62 -37.80 23.06
CA ILE A 77 2.99 -36.57 22.54
C ILE A 77 4.04 -35.71 21.83
N GLN A 78 5.27 -35.67 22.34
CA GLN A 78 6.35 -34.89 21.75
C GLN A 78 6.72 -35.41 20.36
N GLU A 79 6.82 -36.73 20.19
CA GLU A 79 7.04 -37.35 18.87
C GLU A 79 5.89 -37.07 17.91
N LEU A 80 4.65 -37.08 18.40
CA LEU A 80 3.48 -36.73 17.58
C LEU A 80 3.56 -35.30 17.04
N GLU A 81 3.86 -34.33 17.90
CA GLU A 81 4.00 -32.92 17.50
C GLU A 81 5.11 -32.73 16.46
N ILE A 82 6.24 -33.45 16.61
CA ILE A 82 7.34 -33.41 15.64
C ILE A 82 6.89 -33.94 14.27
N GLU A 83 6.21 -35.08 14.22
CA GLU A 83 5.72 -35.65 12.96
C GLU A 83 4.66 -34.76 12.29
N VAL A 84 3.77 -34.14 13.07
CA VAL A 84 2.79 -33.17 12.56
C VAL A 84 3.50 -31.94 11.96
N ASP A 85 4.54 -31.42 12.60
CA ASP A 85 5.31 -30.28 12.10
C ASP A 85 6.05 -30.66 10.79
N ILE A 86 6.65 -31.85 10.72
CA ILE A 86 7.29 -32.36 9.50
C ILE A 86 6.28 -32.46 8.35
N LEU A 87 5.10 -33.03 8.60
CA LEU A 87 4.03 -33.14 7.60
C LEU A 87 3.58 -31.75 7.15
N THR A 88 3.35 -30.84 8.09
CA THR A 88 2.91 -29.46 7.80
C THR A 88 3.92 -28.70 6.95
N LYS A 89 5.21 -28.80 7.29
CA LYS A 89 6.30 -28.20 6.50
C LYS A 89 6.39 -28.79 5.11
N THR A 90 6.19 -30.10 4.98
CA THR A 90 6.18 -30.81 3.69
C THR A 90 5.06 -30.29 2.79
N LEU A 91 3.83 -30.19 3.30
CA LEU A 91 2.67 -29.67 2.58
C LEU A 91 2.88 -28.21 2.13
N ILE A 92 3.43 -27.37 3.01
CA ILE A 92 3.73 -25.96 2.71
C ILE A 92 4.81 -25.86 1.62
N ASN A 93 5.86 -26.66 1.70
CA ASN A 93 6.96 -26.65 0.74
C ASN A 93 6.50 -27.12 -0.64
N ALA A 94 5.73 -28.22 -0.68
CA ALA A 94 5.11 -28.69 -1.92
C ALA A 94 4.25 -27.60 -2.56
N ARG A 95 3.43 -26.91 -1.77
CA ARG A 95 2.55 -25.82 -2.27
C ARG A 95 3.38 -24.70 -2.87
N ASN A 96 4.42 -24.27 -2.17
CA ASN A 96 5.27 -23.17 -2.62
C ASN A 96 6.03 -23.51 -3.93
N LYS A 97 6.27 -24.80 -4.21
CA LYS A 97 6.92 -25.27 -5.45
C LYS A 97 5.97 -25.44 -6.63
N THR A 98 4.67 -25.64 -6.38
CA THR A 98 3.69 -25.97 -7.43
C THR A 98 2.60 -24.93 -7.63
N THR A 99 2.46 -23.99 -6.70
CA THR A 99 1.42 -22.96 -6.74
C THR A 99 2.04 -21.57 -6.91
N ASN A 100 1.66 -20.90 -8.00
CA ASN A 100 2.10 -19.54 -8.27
C ASN A 100 1.41 -18.53 -7.33
N LYS A 101 2.16 -17.51 -6.92
CA LYS A 101 1.61 -16.34 -6.22
C LYS A 101 1.19 -15.31 -7.25
N ILE A 102 -0.07 -14.87 -7.18
CA ILE A 102 -0.58 -13.76 -7.97
C ILE A 102 -0.64 -12.49 -7.11
N LYS A 103 -0.31 -11.37 -7.72
CA LYS A 103 -0.50 -10.05 -7.13
C LYS A 103 -1.91 -9.59 -7.47
N TYR A 104 -2.70 -9.25 -6.46
CA TYR A 104 -3.94 -8.53 -6.68
C TYR A 104 -3.69 -7.05 -6.48
N GLU A 105 -3.76 -6.28 -7.56
CA GLU A 105 -3.87 -4.84 -7.45
C GLU A 105 -5.32 -4.52 -7.12
N LEU A 106 -5.56 -3.90 -5.96
CA LEU A 106 -6.83 -3.23 -5.73
C LEU A 106 -6.99 -2.22 -6.87
N SER A 107 -8.01 -2.43 -7.71
CA SER A 107 -8.40 -1.49 -8.75
C SER A 107 -8.49 -0.11 -8.10
N PRO A 108 -7.81 0.92 -8.64
CA PRO A 108 -7.91 2.25 -8.09
C PRO A 108 -9.37 2.66 -8.04
N ASP A 109 -9.76 3.40 -7.01
CA ASP A 109 -11.11 3.96 -6.93
C ASP A 109 -11.42 4.69 -8.24
N LYS A 110 -12.31 4.10 -9.04
CA LYS A 110 -12.67 4.65 -10.34
C LYS A 110 -13.66 5.78 -10.09
N ILE A 111 -13.20 7.01 -10.30
CA ILE A 111 -14.08 8.18 -10.32
C ILE A 111 -15.07 8.00 -11.49
N PRO A 112 -16.37 8.25 -11.30
CA PRO A 112 -17.35 8.22 -12.38
C PRO A 112 -16.94 9.06 -13.59
N ASP A 113 -17.22 8.55 -14.80
CA ASP A 113 -16.70 9.12 -16.05
C ASP A 113 -17.20 10.57 -16.29
N ASP A 114 -18.41 10.87 -15.83
CA ASP A 114 -19.01 12.22 -15.83
C ASP A 114 -18.20 13.23 -14.98
N ILE A 115 -17.76 12.82 -13.79
CA ILE A 115 -16.92 13.66 -12.92
C ILE A 115 -15.54 13.88 -13.55
N VAL A 116 -14.97 12.85 -14.18
CA VAL A 116 -13.70 12.96 -14.91
C VAL A 116 -13.81 13.98 -16.04
N ASP A 117 -14.91 13.97 -16.77
CA ASP A 117 -15.13 14.89 -17.89
C ASP A 117 -15.38 16.34 -17.43
N LEU A 118 -16.03 16.54 -16.28
CA LEU A 118 -16.12 17.85 -15.63
C LEU A 118 -14.74 18.38 -15.24
N ILE A 119 -13.88 17.54 -14.66
CA ILE A 119 -12.50 17.91 -14.29
C ILE A 119 -11.69 18.30 -15.53
N LYS A 120 -11.77 17.51 -16.62
CA LYS A 120 -11.10 17.81 -17.90
C LYS A 120 -11.57 19.14 -18.47
N SER A 121 -12.89 19.36 -18.49
CA SER A 121 -13.50 20.59 -19.02
C SER A 121 -13.03 21.83 -18.27
N ARG A 122 -13.07 21.79 -16.93
CA ARG A 122 -12.54 22.86 -16.07
C ARG A 122 -11.06 23.13 -16.34
N ASN A 123 -10.24 22.08 -16.43
CA ASN A 123 -8.81 22.21 -16.67
C ASN A 123 -8.50 22.81 -18.04
N LYS A 124 -9.27 22.46 -19.08
CA LYS A 124 -9.19 23.04 -20.43
C LYS A 124 -9.48 24.53 -20.41
N ILE A 125 -10.59 24.95 -19.77
CA ILE A 125 -10.94 26.37 -19.63
C ILE A 125 -9.85 27.14 -18.88
N ARG A 126 -9.34 26.58 -17.78
CA ARG A 126 -8.25 27.19 -16.99
C ARG A 126 -6.96 27.35 -17.79
N LYS A 127 -6.60 26.37 -18.62
CA LYS A 127 -5.42 26.45 -19.49
C LYS A 127 -5.60 27.58 -20.51
N ASN A 128 -6.75 27.65 -21.15
CA ASN A 128 -7.06 28.68 -22.15
C ASN A 128 -7.13 30.08 -21.52
N GLY A 129 -7.74 30.22 -20.34
CA GLY A 129 -7.79 31.49 -19.63
C GLY A 129 -6.42 32.00 -19.15
N LYS A 130 -5.44 31.12 -18.92
CA LYS A 130 -4.04 31.52 -18.66
C LYS A 130 -3.32 31.98 -19.93
N ILE A 131 -3.57 31.34 -21.07
CA ILE A 131 -3.01 31.74 -22.38
C ILE A 131 -3.49 33.15 -22.75
N VAL A 132 -4.78 33.44 -22.58
CA VAL A 132 -5.37 34.77 -22.89
C VAL A 132 -4.82 35.90 -21.99
N LYS A 133 -4.31 35.58 -20.79
CA LYS A 133 -3.77 36.56 -19.84
C LYS A 133 -2.26 36.81 -19.95
N THR A 134 -1.57 36.17 -20.90
CA THR A 134 -0.14 36.43 -21.15
C THR A 134 -0.03 37.46 -22.28
N PRO A 135 0.33 38.74 -22.02
CA PRO A 135 0.47 39.72 -23.09
C PRO A 135 1.66 39.33 -23.97
N GLN A 136 1.48 39.38 -25.29
CA GLN A 136 2.60 39.35 -26.22
C GLN A 136 3.42 40.61 -25.95
N LYS A 137 4.65 40.45 -25.45
CA LYS A 137 5.63 41.53 -25.41
C LYS A 137 5.96 41.90 -26.86
N GLN A 138 5.53 43.09 -27.28
CA GLN A 138 6.14 43.83 -28.39
C GLN A 138 7.34 44.59 -27.86
#